data_AF-T2IAM9-F1
#
_entry.id   AF-T2IAM9-F1
#
_cell.length_a   1.000
_cell.length_b   1.000
_cell.length_c   1.000
_cell.angle_alpha   90.00
_cell.angle_beta   90.00
_cell.angle_gamma   90.00
#
_symmetry.space_group_name_H-M   'P 1'
#
loop_
_entity.id
_entity.type
_entity.pdbx_description
1 polymer ?
#
loop_
_entity_poly.entity_id
_entity_poly.type
_entity_poly.pdbx_seq_one_letter_code
_entity_poly.pdbx_strand_id
1 'polypeptide(L)'
;MNNSTEGILSRITLDSQNAPKSEVVFATPSANNGLNPVGNVSGNGSSQLGLSFDLSDENGENFNDLGLAIEVTEEESALNPSLDDGELGETLDLRNIDVNGDDIVDDNIVVQFTVNADGVYDNFVGLYEADDERGAVAGIAPGADGYAAEAIRRRVIGFQGSGSGSVTLSGNDRKILVPFMIADGTPESFLADNVNNDPTLGPIAYFEDRFANPDGVDHIIGIDSNTLGFEEFYNGGDHDFNDAVAMINYLT
;
A
#
# COMPACT_ATOMS: atom_id res chain seq x y z
N MET A 1 -3.08 -23.59 22.77
CA MET A 1 -2.15 -22.91 21.84
C MET A 1 -3.04 -22.31 20.77
N ASN A 2 -3.39 -21.04 20.94
CA ASN A 2 -4.13 -20.29 19.94
C ASN A 2 -3.08 -19.74 19.00
N ASN A 3 -2.93 -20.36 17.83
CA ASN A 3 -2.08 -19.86 16.77
C ASN A 3 -3.02 -19.08 15.84
N SER A 4 -3.25 -17.79 16.11
CA SER A 4 -3.80 -16.89 15.10
C SER A 4 -2.67 -16.63 14.11
N THR A 5 -2.90 -16.97 12.85
CA THR A 5 -1.93 -16.91 11.75
C THR A 5 -1.60 -15.48 11.29
N GLU A 6 -2.03 -14.46 12.04
CA GLU A 6 -2.14 -13.08 11.55
C GLU A 6 -0.89 -12.21 11.75
N GLY A 7 0.27 -12.80 12.06
CA GLY A 7 1.47 -12.00 12.36
C GLY A 7 2.80 -12.61 11.96
N ILE A 8 2.89 -13.34 10.83
CA ILE A 8 4.12 -14.11 10.53
C ILE A 8 4.85 -13.66 9.23
N LEU A 9 4.25 -12.82 8.38
CA LEU A 9 4.85 -12.42 7.11
C LEU A 9 5.21 -10.93 7.15
N SER A 10 6.48 -10.60 7.44
CA SER A 10 6.91 -9.21 7.47
C SER A 10 7.35 -8.68 6.12
N ARG A 11 7.76 -9.56 5.18
CA ARG A 11 8.32 -9.16 3.89
C ARG A 11 8.11 -10.24 2.83
N ILE A 12 7.50 -9.84 1.71
CA ILE A 12 7.48 -10.61 0.46
C ILE A 12 8.23 -9.78 -0.58
N THR A 13 9.34 -10.32 -1.08
CA THR A 13 10.08 -9.71 -2.20
C THR A 13 9.94 -10.59 -3.43
N LEU A 14 9.54 -9.97 -4.55
CA LEU A 14 9.47 -10.57 -5.87
C LEU A 14 10.60 -9.99 -6.74
N ASP A 15 11.43 -10.84 -7.32
CA ASP A 15 12.47 -10.45 -8.29
C ASP A 15 12.26 -11.20 -9.61
N SER A 16 11.81 -10.51 -10.65
CA SER A 16 11.49 -11.09 -11.97
C SER A 16 12.43 -10.54 -13.06
N GLN A 17 13.66 -11.07 -13.14
CA GLN A 17 14.62 -10.58 -14.14
C GLN A 17 14.40 -11.18 -15.55
N ASN A 18 13.77 -12.37 -15.66
CA ASN A 18 13.73 -13.13 -16.92
C ASN A 18 12.41 -13.90 -17.21
N ALA A 19 11.34 -13.70 -16.43
CA ALA A 19 10.08 -14.45 -16.61
C ALA A 19 9.41 -14.19 -18.00
N PRO A 20 9.06 -15.24 -18.78
CA PRO A 20 8.32 -15.08 -20.03
C PRO A 20 6.86 -14.64 -19.79
N LYS A 21 6.22 -14.12 -20.85
CA LYS A 21 4.82 -13.65 -20.80
C LYS A 21 3.85 -14.83 -20.68
N SER A 22 3.52 -15.19 -19.44
CA SER A 22 2.39 -16.03 -19.02
C SER A 22 2.58 -17.54 -19.17
N GLU A 23 3.11 -18.17 -18.11
CA GLU A 23 3.11 -19.62 -17.93
C GLU A 23 2.59 -19.97 -16.53
N VAL A 24 1.73 -20.99 -16.44
CA VAL A 24 1.26 -21.52 -15.14
C VAL A 24 2.13 -22.70 -14.79
N VAL A 25 2.97 -22.54 -13.77
CA VAL A 25 3.84 -23.59 -13.25
C VAL A 25 3.37 -24.05 -11.88
N PHE A 26 3.44 -25.34 -11.63
CA PHE A 26 3.09 -25.95 -10.35
C PHE A 26 4.35 -26.43 -9.62
N ALA A 27 4.32 -26.45 -8.30
CA ALA A 27 5.41 -27.05 -7.51
C ALA A 27 5.53 -28.58 -7.68
N THR A 28 4.54 -29.23 -8.32
CA THR A 28 4.53 -30.68 -8.55
C THR A 28 4.96 -31.02 -9.96
N PRO A 29 6.07 -31.76 -10.17
CA PRO A 29 6.58 -32.03 -11.52
C PRO A 29 5.57 -32.74 -12.44
N SER A 30 4.71 -33.58 -11.88
CA SER A 30 3.64 -34.25 -12.63
C SER A 30 2.62 -33.31 -13.25
N ALA A 31 2.48 -32.09 -12.70
CA ALA A 31 1.62 -31.06 -13.25
C ALA A 31 2.32 -30.19 -14.31
N ASN A 32 3.64 -30.36 -14.51
CA ASN A 32 4.44 -29.65 -15.51
C ASN A 32 5.07 -30.62 -16.54
N ASN A 33 4.33 -31.65 -16.97
CA ASN A 33 4.83 -32.67 -17.92
C ASN A 33 6.15 -33.36 -17.50
N GLY A 34 6.43 -33.41 -16.19
CA GLY A 34 7.65 -34.00 -15.62
C GLY A 34 8.77 -33.00 -15.36
N LEU A 35 8.63 -31.73 -15.75
CA LEU A 35 9.58 -30.66 -15.43
C LEU A 35 9.43 -30.24 -13.97
N ASN A 36 10.53 -29.85 -13.32
CA ASN A 36 10.51 -29.32 -11.96
C ASN A 36 10.89 -27.82 -11.96
N PRO A 37 9.96 -26.92 -12.32
CA PRO A 37 10.21 -25.50 -12.48
C PRO A 37 10.30 -24.74 -11.13
N VAL A 38 10.03 -25.42 -10.00
CA VAL A 38 10.09 -24.79 -8.66
C VAL A 38 11.20 -25.42 -7.84
N GLY A 39 12.19 -24.62 -7.49
CA GLY A 39 13.27 -24.94 -6.58
C GLY A 39 13.02 -24.34 -5.20
N ASN A 40 13.45 -25.04 -4.15
CA ASN A 40 13.54 -24.48 -2.81
C ASN A 40 14.97 -23.98 -2.59
N VAL A 41 15.13 -22.71 -2.24
CA VAL A 41 16.39 -22.18 -1.73
C VAL A 41 16.27 -22.09 -0.22
N SER A 42 16.82 -23.08 0.48
CA SER A 42 17.07 -22.95 1.92
C SER A 42 18.27 -22.02 2.09
N GLY A 43 18.04 -20.77 2.50
CA GLY A 43 19.13 -19.91 2.95
C GLY A 43 19.91 -20.58 4.09
N ASN A 44 21.24 -20.39 4.11
CA ASN A 44 22.05 -20.73 5.28
C ASN A 44 21.86 -19.62 6.33
N GLY A 45 20.79 -19.70 7.11
CA GLY A 45 20.44 -18.74 8.16
C GLY A 45 18.99 -18.93 8.59
N SER A 46 18.71 -18.82 9.89
CA SER A 46 17.37 -19.05 10.46
C SER A 46 16.31 -18.15 9.80
N SER A 47 15.24 -18.78 9.31
CA SER A 47 13.91 -18.18 9.06
C SER A 47 13.58 -17.65 7.65
N GLN A 48 14.40 -17.87 6.62
CA GLN A 48 14.04 -17.52 5.24
C GLN A 48 13.54 -18.73 4.43
N LEU A 49 12.26 -18.74 4.04
CA LEU A 49 11.73 -19.64 3.02
C LEU A 49 11.89 -18.97 1.65
N GLY A 50 12.78 -19.50 0.81
CA GLY A 50 12.95 -19.06 -0.57
C GLY A 50 12.33 -20.03 -1.56
N LEU A 51 11.44 -19.55 -2.43
CA LEU A 51 11.03 -20.24 -3.65
C LEU A 51 11.71 -19.58 -4.84
N SER A 52 12.25 -20.39 -5.73
CA SER A 52 12.93 -19.93 -6.93
C SER A 52 12.32 -20.66 -8.12
N PHE A 53 12.00 -19.92 -9.18
CA PHE A 53 11.31 -20.47 -10.35
C PHE A 53 12.22 -20.41 -11.57
N ASP A 54 12.22 -21.51 -12.33
CA ASP A 54 12.69 -21.58 -13.70
C ASP A 54 11.45 -21.66 -14.60
N LEU A 55 11.25 -20.58 -15.34
CA LEU A 55 10.15 -20.37 -16.26
C LEU A 55 10.64 -20.42 -17.72
N SER A 56 11.93 -20.70 -17.94
CA SER A 56 12.46 -20.90 -19.28
C SER A 56 12.16 -22.32 -19.78
N ASP A 57 11.89 -22.45 -21.08
CA ASP A 57 11.66 -23.75 -21.74
C ASP A 57 12.97 -24.51 -22.00
N GLU A 58 14.09 -23.97 -21.53
CA GLU A 58 15.39 -24.61 -21.55
C GLU A 58 15.50 -25.56 -20.36
N ASN A 59 15.95 -26.80 -20.58
CA ASN A 59 16.24 -27.76 -19.50
C ASN A 59 17.46 -27.30 -18.66
N GLY A 60 17.35 -26.16 -17.99
CA GLY A 60 18.39 -25.53 -17.20
C GLY A 60 18.04 -25.56 -15.72
N GLU A 61 18.97 -25.96 -14.86
CA GLU A 61 18.80 -25.92 -13.39
C GLU A 61 18.85 -24.48 -12.83
N ASN A 62 18.45 -23.47 -13.62
CA ASN A 62 18.69 -22.07 -13.32
C ASN A 62 17.40 -21.38 -12.88
N PHE A 63 17.11 -21.46 -11.59
CA PHE A 63 15.91 -20.89 -10.97
C PHE A 63 15.99 -19.38 -10.70
N ASN A 64 16.42 -18.58 -11.68
CA ASN A 64 16.61 -17.14 -11.51
C ASN A 64 15.61 -16.29 -12.29
N ASP A 65 14.52 -16.89 -12.77
CA ASP A 65 13.50 -16.18 -13.53
C ASP A 65 12.53 -15.43 -12.63
N LEU A 66 12.15 -16.06 -11.52
CA LEU A 66 11.41 -15.44 -10.43
C LEU A 66 11.93 -15.95 -9.07
N GLY A 67 12.21 -15.04 -8.15
CA GLY A 67 12.52 -15.36 -6.76
C GLY A 67 11.42 -14.84 -5.83
N LEU A 68 10.93 -15.70 -4.94
CA LEU A 68 10.09 -15.33 -3.81
C LEU A 68 10.85 -15.62 -2.52
N ALA A 69 11.13 -14.57 -1.75
CA ALA A 69 11.72 -14.68 -0.42
C ALA A 69 10.66 -14.35 0.65
N ILE A 70 10.50 -15.25 1.60
CA ILE A 70 9.63 -15.11 2.77
C ILE A 70 10.50 -15.13 4.01
N GLU A 71 10.39 -14.12 4.84
CA GLU A 71 11.09 -14.03 6.12
C GLU A 71 10.07 -14.17 7.27
N VAL A 72 10.30 -15.13 8.16
CA VAL A 72 9.54 -15.27 9.40
C VAL A 72 10.21 -14.46 10.49
N THR A 73 9.50 -13.47 11.02
CA THR A 73 9.95 -12.64 12.14
C THR A 73 9.21 -12.99 13.43
N GLU A 74 9.89 -12.83 14.57
CA GLU A 74 9.26 -12.83 15.89
C GLU A 74 8.97 -11.39 16.38
N GLU A 75 9.44 -10.37 15.65
CA GLU A 75 9.10 -8.99 15.93
C GLU A 75 7.70 -8.68 15.42
N GLU A 76 6.82 -8.30 16.34
CA GLU A 76 5.48 -7.82 16.03
C GLU A 76 5.64 -6.55 15.19
N SER A 77 5.11 -6.57 13.96
CA SER A 77 5.02 -5.33 13.20
C SER A 77 3.90 -4.52 13.82
N ALA A 78 4.12 -3.23 14.07
CA ALA A 78 3.04 -2.37 14.46
C ALA A 78 1.95 -2.42 13.38
N LEU A 79 0.77 -2.89 13.78
CA LEU A 79 -0.38 -2.99 12.92
C LEU A 79 -1.15 -1.68 13.00
N ASN A 80 -1.76 -1.27 11.90
CA ASN A 80 -2.81 -0.27 11.96
C ASN A 80 -4.18 -0.97 12.05
N PRO A 81 -4.78 -1.08 13.26
CA PRO A 81 -6.02 -1.83 13.43
C PRO A 81 -7.21 -1.22 12.68
N SER A 82 -7.15 0.06 12.31
CA SER A 82 -8.23 0.71 11.53
C SER A 82 -8.30 0.24 10.09
N LEU A 83 -7.23 -0.32 9.50
CA LEU A 83 -7.26 -0.85 8.13
C LEU A 83 -7.98 -2.19 8.00
N ASP A 84 -8.17 -2.92 9.11
CA ASP A 84 -8.77 -4.27 9.13
C ASP A 84 -10.26 -4.28 9.55
N ASP A 85 -10.77 -3.16 10.08
CA ASP A 85 -12.11 -3.11 10.69
C ASP A 85 -13.25 -2.82 9.68
N GLY A 86 -12.95 -2.29 8.49
CA GLY A 86 -13.95 -1.94 7.47
C GLY A 86 -15.03 -0.91 7.89
N GLU A 87 -15.08 -0.52 9.17
CA GLU A 87 -15.99 0.47 9.75
C GLU A 87 -15.30 1.82 10.06
N LEU A 88 -13.96 1.86 10.18
CA LEU A 88 -13.19 3.05 10.58
C LEU A 88 -12.41 3.75 9.45
N GLY A 89 -12.56 3.27 8.20
CA GLY A 89 -11.87 3.82 7.03
C GLY A 89 -10.35 3.63 7.06
N GLU A 90 -9.70 3.89 5.94
CA GLU A 90 -8.28 3.62 5.67
C GLU A 90 -7.34 4.63 6.35
N THR A 91 -7.74 5.16 7.52
CA THR A 91 -7.02 6.20 8.25
C THR A 91 -5.95 5.64 9.16
N LEU A 92 -4.85 6.37 9.34
CA LEU A 92 -3.73 6.05 10.23
C LEU A 92 -3.76 6.97 11.44
N ASP A 93 -4.35 6.51 12.55
CA ASP A 93 -4.33 7.26 13.80
C ASP A 93 -3.05 6.99 14.60
N LEU A 94 -2.07 7.87 14.43
CA LEU A 94 -0.75 7.72 15.03
C LEU A 94 -0.62 8.42 16.38
N ARG A 95 -1.71 8.96 16.95
CA ARG A 95 -1.64 9.79 18.17
C ARG A 95 -1.28 8.98 19.42
N ASN A 96 -1.64 7.70 19.46
CA ASN A 96 -1.46 6.80 20.60
C ASN A 96 -0.81 5.45 20.19
N ILE A 97 -0.01 5.44 19.13
CA ILE A 97 0.60 4.21 18.64
C ILE A 97 1.75 3.75 19.57
N ASP A 98 1.75 2.45 19.87
CA ASP A 98 2.83 1.71 20.48
C ASP A 98 3.30 0.70 19.43
N VAL A 99 4.46 0.98 18.85
CA VAL A 99 5.03 0.24 17.73
C VAL A 99 5.75 -1.02 18.22
N ASN A 100 6.28 -0.99 19.44
CA ASN A 100 7.16 -2.05 19.96
C ASN A 100 6.44 -3.03 20.91
N GLY A 101 5.19 -2.73 21.29
CA GLY A 101 4.32 -3.59 22.08
C GLY A 101 4.67 -3.63 23.57
N ASP A 102 5.36 -2.62 24.11
CA ASP A 102 5.74 -2.54 25.53
C ASP A 102 4.70 -1.85 26.42
N ASP A 103 3.50 -1.58 25.89
CA ASP A 103 2.41 -0.80 26.50
C ASP A 103 2.79 0.67 26.75
N ILE A 104 3.79 1.20 26.03
CA ILE A 104 4.23 2.60 26.09
C ILE A 104 4.09 3.24 24.71
N VAL A 105 3.37 4.36 24.67
CA VAL A 105 3.26 5.16 23.44
C VAL A 105 4.62 5.72 23.06
N ASP A 106 5.07 5.45 21.83
CA ASP A 106 6.40 5.85 21.36
C ASP A 106 6.53 7.36 21.15
N ASP A 107 7.67 7.91 21.57
CA ASP A 107 7.98 9.35 21.47
C ASP A 107 8.32 9.79 20.03
N ASN A 108 8.95 8.92 19.24
CA ASN A 108 9.21 9.16 17.83
C ASN A 108 8.80 7.92 17.07
N ILE A 109 8.09 8.14 15.96
CA ILE A 109 7.79 7.08 15.02
C ILE A 109 8.30 7.49 13.64
N VAL A 110 8.81 6.52 12.90
CA VAL A 110 9.12 6.66 11.49
C VAL A 110 8.06 5.91 10.71
N VAL A 111 7.24 6.64 9.96
CA VAL A 111 6.29 6.06 9.01
C VAL A 111 7.03 5.89 7.68
N GLN A 112 7.32 4.65 7.32
CA GLN A 112 7.82 4.30 6.01
C GLN A 112 6.64 4.03 5.08
N PHE A 113 6.59 4.74 3.97
CA PHE A 113 5.54 4.65 2.97
C PHE A 113 6.13 4.23 1.64
N THR A 114 5.66 3.10 1.11
CA THR A 114 6.14 2.53 -0.16
C THR A 114 4.96 2.30 -1.09
N VAL A 115 5.02 2.86 -2.29
CA VAL A 115 4.01 2.73 -3.35
C VAL A 115 4.60 1.89 -4.48
N ASN A 116 3.85 0.89 -4.93
CA ASN A 116 4.08 0.17 -6.17
C ASN A 116 2.88 0.42 -7.10
N ALA A 117 3.10 1.06 -8.23
CA ALA A 117 2.05 1.31 -9.23
C ALA A 117 2.13 0.26 -10.36
N ASP A 118 0.97 -0.25 -10.78
CA ASP A 118 0.80 -1.15 -11.93
C ASP A 118 -0.38 -0.74 -12.84
N GLY A 119 -1.01 0.41 -12.54
CA GLY A 119 -2.09 1.00 -13.33
C GLY A 119 -1.66 1.58 -14.67
N VAL A 120 -2.65 1.99 -15.47
CA VAL A 120 -2.47 2.61 -16.79
C VAL A 120 -2.04 4.07 -16.68
N TYR A 121 -2.52 4.78 -15.66
CA TYR A 121 -2.22 6.19 -15.44
C TYR A 121 -0.91 6.39 -14.65
N ASP A 122 -0.29 7.54 -14.90
CA ASP A 122 0.78 8.02 -14.03
C ASP A 122 0.13 8.68 -12.81
N ASN A 123 -0.23 7.86 -11.83
CA ASN A 123 -0.94 8.30 -10.62
C ASN A 123 0.01 8.90 -9.59
N PHE A 124 -0.46 9.89 -8.82
CA PHE A 124 0.20 10.31 -7.59
C PHE A 124 -0.51 9.70 -6.39
N VAL A 125 0.21 8.92 -5.57
CA VAL A 125 -0.33 8.31 -4.34
C VAL A 125 0.39 8.89 -3.12
N GLY A 126 -0.36 9.27 -2.08
CA GLY A 126 0.23 9.91 -0.91
C GLY A 126 -0.61 9.82 0.36
N LEU A 127 -0.07 10.42 1.42
CA LEU A 127 -0.72 10.61 2.71
C LEU A 127 -0.86 12.11 3.01
N TYR A 128 -2.00 12.53 3.53
CA TYR A 128 -2.23 13.89 4.04
C TYR A 128 -2.61 13.88 5.53
N GLU A 129 -2.49 15.03 6.17
CA GLU A 129 -2.89 15.23 7.57
C GLU A 129 -4.36 15.62 7.70
N ALA A 130 -5.12 14.85 8.49
CA ALA A 130 -6.46 15.18 8.95
C ALA A 130 -6.46 15.76 10.37
N ASP A 131 -7.45 16.61 10.66
CA ASP A 131 -7.66 17.24 11.96
C ASP A 131 -8.28 16.26 12.97
N ASP A 132 -9.12 15.31 12.50
CA ASP A 132 -9.84 14.36 13.34
C ASP A 132 -10.16 13.04 12.62
N GLU A 133 -10.73 12.08 13.36
CA GLU A 133 -11.07 10.73 12.90
C GLU A 133 -12.23 10.69 11.90
N ARG A 134 -12.84 11.83 11.59
CA ARG A 134 -13.86 11.96 10.53
C ARG A 134 -13.24 12.49 9.24
N GLY A 135 -11.92 12.54 9.15
CA GLY A 135 -11.19 13.02 7.98
C GLY A 135 -11.27 14.53 7.78
N ALA A 136 -11.76 15.32 8.74
CA ALA A 136 -11.89 16.77 8.53
C ALA A 136 -10.51 17.41 8.26
N VAL A 137 -10.44 18.36 7.32
CA VAL A 137 -9.20 19.08 7.00
C VAL A 137 -9.45 20.59 7.05
N ALA A 138 -8.71 21.30 7.90
CA ALA A 138 -8.97 22.71 8.21
C ALA A 138 -10.42 22.98 8.66
N GLY A 139 -11.04 22.03 9.35
CA GLY A 139 -12.45 22.06 9.74
C GLY A 139 -13.45 21.87 8.58
N ILE A 140 -12.97 21.48 7.39
CA ILE A 140 -13.80 21.15 6.22
C ILE A 140 -14.03 19.64 6.24
N ALA A 141 -15.30 19.22 6.21
CA ALA A 141 -15.66 17.80 6.17
C ALA A 141 -15.41 17.20 4.77
N PRO A 142 -15.13 15.88 4.68
CA PRO A 142 -15.10 15.16 3.41
C PRO A 142 -16.30 15.48 2.53
N GLY A 143 -16.05 15.75 1.24
CA GLY A 143 -17.08 16.08 0.25
C GLY A 143 -17.58 17.53 0.26
N ALA A 144 -17.18 18.35 1.24
CA ALA A 144 -17.54 19.77 1.23
C ALA A 144 -16.64 20.59 0.28
N ASP A 145 -17.16 21.72 -0.21
CA ASP A 145 -16.42 22.63 -1.10
C ASP A 145 -15.06 23.00 -0.52
N GLY A 146 -14.00 22.76 -1.30
CA GLY A 146 -12.62 23.07 -0.92
C GLY A 146 -11.90 21.97 -0.13
N TYR A 147 -12.57 20.88 0.24
CA TYR A 147 -11.98 19.75 0.95
C TYR A 147 -10.75 19.19 0.22
N ALA A 148 -10.92 18.74 -1.03
CA ALA A 148 -9.88 18.07 -1.80
C ALA A 148 -8.62 18.94 -1.95
N ALA A 149 -8.79 20.24 -2.23
CA ALA A 149 -7.68 21.18 -2.34
C ALA A 149 -6.91 21.34 -1.02
N GLU A 150 -7.62 21.39 0.11
CA GLU A 150 -6.98 21.54 1.40
C GLU A 150 -6.28 20.25 1.84
N ALA A 151 -6.90 19.09 1.63
CA ALA A 151 -6.28 17.79 1.85
C ALA A 151 -4.95 17.67 1.08
N ILE A 152 -4.96 17.96 -0.22
CA ILE A 152 -3.75 17.89 -1.07
C ILE A 152 -2.68 18.91 -0.65
N ARG A 153 -3.05 20.10 -0.18
CA ARG A 153 -2.08 21.08 0.38
C ARG A 153 -1.44 20.60 1.67
N ARG A 154 -2.13 19.75 2.45
CA ARG A 154 -1.63 19.14 3.69
C ARG A 154 -1.00 17.77 3.46
N ARG A 155 -0.64 17.44 2.22
CA ARG A 155 0.18 16.28 1.90
C ARG A 155 1.43 16.25 2.78
N VAL A 156 1.68 15.10 3.40
CA VAL A 156 2.86 14.82 4.21
C VAL A 156 3.93 14.10 3.39
N ILE A 157 3.54 13.07 2.66
CA ILE A 157 4.41 12.26 1.80
C ILE A 157 3.61 11.74 0.60
N GLY A 158 4.28 11.44 -0.50
CA GLY A 158 3.66 10.81 -1.66
C GLY A 158 4.59 10.72 -2.85
N PHE A 159 4.21 9.90 -3.81
CA PHE A 159 5.02 9.55 -4.97
C PHE A 159 4.19 9.56 -6.24
N GLN A 160 4.82 10.03 -7.32
CA GLN A 160 4.35 9.85 -8.68
C GLN A 160 4.77 8.45 -9.15
N GLY A 161 3.82 7.60 -9.51
CA GLY A 161 4.04 6.18 -9.78
C GLY A 161 4.65 5.45 -8.57
N SER A 162 5.54 4.49 -8.84
CA SER A 162 6.23 3.74 -7.78
C SER A 162 7.29 4.57 -7.06
N GLY A 163 7.35 4.45 -5.73
CA GLY A 163 8.31 5.18 -4.91
C GLY A 163 8.33 4.73 -3.45
N SER A 164 9.36 5.12 -2.72
CA SER A 164 9.47 4.79 -1.29
C SER A 164 10.17 5.92 -0.55
N GLY A 165 9.72 6.17 0.68
CA GLY A 165 10.32 7.15 1.57
C GLY A 165 9.74 7.05 2.97
N SER A 166 10.13 7.99 3.82
CA SER A 166 9.68 8.00 5.21
C SER A 166 9.46 9.42 5.72
N VAL A 167 8.59 9.51 6.72
CA VAL A 167 8.41 10.70 7.53
C VAL A 167 8.60 10.33 9.00
N THR A 168 9.40 11.14 9.71
CA THR A 168 9.52 11.02 11.17
C THR A 168 8.49 11.94 11.82
N LEU A 169 7.66 11.37 12.69
CA LEU A 169 6.71 12.10 13.51
C LEU A 169 7.19 12.05 14.96
N SER A 170 7.51 13.21 15.51
CA SER A 170 7.92 13.36 16.91
C SER A 170 6.71 13.61 17.80
N GLY A 171 6.81 13.30 19.10
CA GLY A 171 5.66 13.09 20.00
C GLY A 171 4.53 14.13 19.98
N ASN A 172 4.82 15.42 19.81
CA ASN A 172 3.78 16.48 19.74
C ASN A 172 3.20 16.70 18.33
N ASP A 173 3.84 16.15 17.31
CA ASP A 173 3.49 16.25 15.88
C ASP A 173 2.78 14.97 15.38
N ARG A 174 2.32 14.11 16.30
CA ARG A 174 1.55 12.91 15.93
C ARG A 174 0.18 13.31 15.41
N LYS A 175 -0.19 12.71 14.29
CA LYS A 175 -1.27 13.13 13.40
C LYS A 175 -2.13 11.94 13.02
N ILE A 176 -3.31 12.24 12.51
CA ILE A 176 -4.07 11.28 11.72
C ILE A 176 -3.59 11.47 10.28
N LEU A 177 -3.01 10.42 9.70
CA LEU A 177 -2.63 10.41 8.30
C LEU A 177 -3.69 9.67 7.50
N VAL A 178 -3.93 10.14 6.29
CA VAL A 178 -5.03 9.65 5.47
C VAL A 178 -4.56 9.48 4.03
N PRO A 179 -4.83 8.33 3.37
CA PRO A 179 -4.36 8.08 2.02
C PRO A 179 -5.19 8.83 0.98
N PHE A 180 -4.54 9.15 -0.14
CA PHE A 180 -5.21 9.70 -1.31
C PHE A 180 -4.46 9.31 -2.58
N MET A 181 -5.16 9.44 -3.71
CA MET A 181 -4.60 9.32 -5.04
C MET A 181 -5.04 10.49 -5.92
N ILE A 182 -4.19 10.91 -6.87
CA ILE A 182 -4.55 11.80 -7.97
C ILE A 182 -4.34 11.00 -9.26
N ALA A 183 -5.42 10.79 -10.00
CA ALA A 183 -5.41 10.01 -11.23
C ALA A 183 -4.77 10.80 -12.38
N ASP A 184 -3.78 10.19 -13.05
CA ASP A 184 -3.04 10.76 -14.19
C ASP A 184 -2.56 12.21 -13.97
N GLY A 185 -2.07 12.51 -12.77
CA GLY A 185 -1.76 13.89 -12.40
C GLY A 185 -0.96 14.03 -11.11
N THR A 186 -0.51 15.26 -10.87
CA THR A 186 0.27 15.63 -9.70
C THR A 186 -0.54 16.52 -8.75
N PRO A 187 -0.11 16.70 -7.49
CA PRO A 187 -0.69 17.70 -6.60
C PRO A 187 -0.72 19.10 -7.22
N GLU A 188 0.33 19.48 -7.95
CA GLU A 188 0.43 20.79 -8.57
C GLU A 188 -0.54 20.97 -9.73
N SER A 189 -0.73 19.96 -10.59
CA SER A 189 -1.71 20.03 -11.68
C SER A 189 -3.14 19.99 -11.13
N PHE A 190 -3.42 19.16 -10.12
CA PHE A 190 -4.73 19.14 -9.46
C PHE A 190 -5.10 20.53 -8.89
N LEU A 191 -4.19 21.15 -8.13
CA LEU A 191 -4.43 22.45 -7.51
C LEU A 191 -4.56 23.60 -8.52
N ALA A 192 -3.99 23.44 -9.72
CA ALA A 192 -4.07 24.43 -10.79
C ALA A 192 -5.34 24.26 -11.64
N ASP A 193 -5.66 23.02 -12.01
CA ASP A 193 -6.62 22.72 -13.07
C ASP A 193 -7.95 22.19 -12.54
N ASN A 194 -7.98 21.55 -11.37
CA ASN A 194 -9.19 20.94 -10.80
C ASN A 194 -9.31 21.08 -9.27
N VAL A 195 -9.10 22.28 -8.74
CA VAL A 195 -9.10 22.55 -7.30
C VAL A 195 -10.40 22.16 -6.55
N ASN A 196 -11.53 22.02 -7.26
CA ASN A 196 -12.81 21.64 -6.67
C ASN A 196 -13.14 20.16 -6.85
N ASN A 197 -12.22 19.36 -7.39
CA ASN A 197 -12.46 17.96 -7.74
C ASN A 197 -13.71 17.78 -8.62
N ASP A 198 -13.90 18.65 -9.61
CA ASP A 198 -15.02 18.59 -10.54
C ASP A 198 -14.83 17.37 -11.47
N PRO A 199 -15.82 16.47 -11.59
CA PRO A 199 -15.70 15.25 -12.40
C PRO A 199 -15.63 15.52 -13.90
N THR A 200 -15.85 16.76 -14.35
CA THR A 200 -15.74 17.17 -15.74
C THR A 200 -14.37 17.75 -16.09
N LEU A 201 -13.49 17.90 -15.10
CA LEU A 201 -12.13 18.40 -15.23
C LEU A 201 -11.14 17.32 -14.80
N GLY A 202 -9.87 17.50 -15.17
CA GLY A 202 -8.78 16.61 -14.77
C GLY A 202 -7.58 17.41 -14.25
N PRO A 203 -6.74 16.81 -13.39
CA PRO A 203 -6.88 15.44 -12.85
C PRO A 203 -7.96 15.34 -11.75
N ILE A 204 -8.38 14.12 -11.41
CA ILE A 204 -9.35 13.85 -10.32
C ILE A 204 -8.57 13.27 -9.13
N ALA A 205 -8.94 13.68 -7.91
CA ALA A 205 -8.40 13.12 -6.69
C ALA A 205 -9.40 12.15 -6.05
N TYR A 206 -8.91 11.02 -5.60
CA TYR A 206 -9.66 10.02 -4.84
C TYR A 206 -9.13 9.91 -3.42
N PHE A 207 -10.06 9.72 -2.50
CA PHE A 207 -9.89 9.66 -1.05
C PHE A 207 -10.56 8.39 -0.53
N GLU A 208 -10.18 8.01 0.67
CA GLU A 208 -10.75 6.89 1.44
C GLU A 208 -12.23 7.12 1.78
N ASP A 209 -12.62 8.35 2.12
CA ASP A 209 -14.02 8.67 2.29
C ASP A 209 -14.67 8.89 0.91
N ARG A 210 -15.49 7.93 0.48
CA ARG A 210 -16.27 8.03 -0.76
C ARG A 210 -17.07 9.33 -0.88
N PHE A 211 -17.46 9.99 0.21
CA PHE A 211 -18.16 11.27 0.14
C PHE A 211 -17.27 12.41 -0.37
N ALA A 212 -15.94 12.29 -0.27
CA ALA A 212 -14.97 13.18 -0.89
C ALA A 212 -14.70 12.87 -2.36
N ASN A 213 -15.17 11.72 -2.86
CA ASN A 213 -14.97 11.29 -4.24
C ASN A 213 -16.12 11.78 -5.14
N PRO A 214 -15.84 12.36 -6.33
CA PRO A 214 -16.89 12.99 -7.14
C PRO A 214 -17.93 12.01 -7.71
N ASP A 215 -17.58 10.73 -7.83
CA ASP A 215 -18.48 9.64 -8.20
C ASP A 215 -19.15 8.95 -7.01
N GLY A 216 -18.74 9.25 -5.78
CA GLY A 216 -19.23 8.58 -4.58
C GLY A 216 -18.78 7.13 -4.46
N VAL A 217 -17.76 6.72 -5.22
CA VAL A 217 -17.19 5.37 -5.16
C VAL A 217 -16.04 5.35 -4.17
N ASP A 218 -15.81 4.19 -3.58
CA ASP A 218 -14.64 3.94 -2.76
C ASP A 218 -13.51 3.41 -3.66
N HIS A 219 -12.40 4.15 -3.70
CA HIS A 219 -11.25 3.91 -4.57
C HIS A 219 -10.02 3.41 -3.80
N ILE A 220 -10.09 3.36 -2.48
CA ILE A 220 -8.96 3.03 -1.63
C ILE A 220 -9.45 2.04 -0.58
N ILE A 221 -8.88 0.85 -0.53
CA ILE A 221 -9.26 -0.16 0.45
C ILE A 221 -8.07 -0.56 1.32
N GLY A 222 -8.36 -0.91 2.57
CA GLY A 222 -7.46 -1.74 3.37
C GLY A 222 -7.45 -3.17 2.83
N ILE A 223 -6.28 -3.65 2.39
CA ILE A 223 -6.09 -5.06 2.00
C ILE A 223 -5.73 -5.89 3.24
N ASP A 224 -4.88 -5.34 4.10
CA ASP A 224 -4.51 -5.89 5.39
C ASP A 224 -4.15 -4.73 6.35
N SER A 225 -3.68 -5.06 7.56
CA SER A 225 -3.40 -4.07 8.60
C SER A 225 -2.33 -3.03 8.24
N ASN A 226 -1.58 -3.18 7.15
CA ASN A 226 -0.49 -2.28 6.73
C ASN A 226 -0.45 -2.02 5.21
N THR A 227 -1.41 -2.53 4.45
CA THR A 227 -1.42 -2.49 2.98
C THR A 227 -2.72 -1.88 2.47
N LEU A 228 -2.57 -0.93 1.56
CA LEU A 228 -3.64 -0.21 0.89
C LEU A 228 -3.66 -0.58 -0.60
N GLY A 229 -4.84 -0.84 -1.15
CA GLY A 229 -5.09 -1.00 -2.58
C GLY A 229 -5.81 0.21 -3.16
N PHE A 230 -5.59 0.50 -4.45
CA PHE A 230 -6.06 1.72 -5.11
C PHE A 230 -6.64 1.42 -6.50
N GLU A 231 -7.71 2.14 -6.88
CA GLU A 231 -8.35 2.12 -8.22
C GLU A 231 -8.26 3.50 -8.90
N GLU A 232 -7.76 3.56 -10.13
CA GLU A 232 -7.46 4.82 -10.85
C GLU A 232 -8.62 5.34 -11.72
N PHE A 233 -9.55 4.46 -12.11
CA PHE A 233 -10.61 4.81 -13.05
C PHE A 233 -11.88 5.28 -12.37
N TYR A 234 -12.42 6.41 -12.85
CA TYR A 234 -13.70 6.97 -12.43
C TYR A 234 -14.85 5.94 -12.50
N ASN A 235 -15.69 5.90 -11.47
CA ASN A 235 -16.68 4.86 -11.17
C ASN A 235 -16.10 3.50 -10.69
N GLY A 236 -14.83 3.45 -10.28
CA GLY A 236 -14.22 2.29 -9.60
C GLY A 236 -13.62 1.21 -10.50
N GLY A 237 -13.36 1.50 -11.77
CA GLY A 237 -12.58 0.61 -12.65
C GLY A 237 -13.09 -0.83 -12.74
N ASP A 238 -12.18 -1.78 -12.57
CA ASP A 238 -12.48 -3.22 -12.53
C ASP A 238 -12.46 -3.82 -11.12
N HIS A 239 -12.22 -3.00 -10.09
CA HIS A 239 -12.38 -3.30 -8.67
C HIS A 239 -11.44 -4.41 -8.16
N ASP A 240 -10.24 -4.51 -8.70
CA ASP A 240 -9.19 -5.38 -8.19
C ASP A 240 -8.18 -4.66 -7.28
N PHE A 241 -8.24 -3.32 -7.24
CA PHE A 241 -7.47 -2.40 -6.40
C PHE A 241 -5.96 -2.58 -6.50
N ASN A 242 -5.46 -2.98 -7.67
CA ASN A 242 -4.03 -3.18 -7.92
C ASN A 242 -3.38 -2.10 -8.82
N ASP A 243 -4.13 -1.09 -9.27
CA ASP A 243 -3.58 0.03 -10.05
C ASP A 243 -2.44 0.73 -9.29
N ALA A 244 -2.57 0.81 -7.97
CA ALA A 244 -1.44 0.98 -7.07
C ALA A 244 -1.65 0.22 -5.77
N VAL A 245 -0.55 -0.18 -5.14
CA VAL A 245 -0.53 -0.78 -3.80
C VAL A 245 0.47 -0.01 -2.95
N ALA A 246 0.02 0.46 -1.79
CA ALA A 246 0.87 1.13 -0.83
C ALA A 246 1.04 0.31 0.44
N MET A 247 2.29 0.11 0.87
CA MET A 247 2.63 -0.51 2.14
C MET A 247 3.12 0.54 3.13
N ILE A 248 2.64 0.43 4.36
CA ILE A 248 3.02 1.29 5.47
C ILE A 248 3.71 0.45 6.55
N ASN A 249 4.90 0.88 6.96
CA ASN A 249 5.62 0.27 8.08
C ASN A 249 5.99 1.32 9.11
N TYR A 250 6.00 0.93 10.37
CA TYR A 250 6.39 1.81 11.48
C TYR A 250 7.72 1.35 12.08
N LEU A 251 8.59 2.29 12.41
CA LEU A 251 9.82 2.04 13.16
C LEU A 251 9.93 3.03 14.33
N THR A 252 10.65 2.63 15.36
CA THR A 252 11.01 3.47 16.53
C THR A 252 12.50 3.80 16.56
#